data_AF-A0A2N6CQF8-F1
#
_entry.id   AF-A0A2N6CQF8-F1
#
_cell.length_a   1.000
_cell.length_b   1.000
_cell.length_c   1.000
_cell.angle_alpha   90.00
_cell.angle_beta   90.00
_cell.angle_gamma   90.00
#
_symmetry.space_group_name_H-M   'P 1'
#
loop_
_entity.id
_entity.type
_entity.pdbx_description
1 polymer ?
#
loop_
_entity_poly.entity_id
_entity_poly.type
_entity_poly.pdbx_seq_one_letter_code
_entity_poly.pdbx_strand_id
1 'polypeptide(L)'
;MAGKFDLFGLVWRFALALVLVLVTFNPSGHSYFHWVRDAVAAGAFDPLMALAGVALAIGWVMFLKATHRSLGSLGLILTSAFFAAFVWLLIDRGILEADSTTAISWIVLIVIAAVLAVGMSWSHIRRRLSGQVDVDDVDD
;
A
#
# COMPACT_ATOMS: atom_id res chain seq x y z
N MET A 1 -23.87 6.60 15.88
CA MET A 1 -23.64 7.58 14.78
C MET A 1 -22.91 6.90 13.63
N ALA A 2 -23.64 6.27 12.72
CA ALA A 2 -23.09 5.66 11.51
C ALA A 2 -23.05 6.71 10.39
N GLY A 3 -21.90 6.92 9.74
CA GLY A 3 -21.87 7.66 8.45
C GLY A 3 -20.62 8.42 8.04
N LYS A 4 -19.66 8.74 8.92
CA LYS A 4 -18.57 9.69 8.57
C LYS A 4 -17.16 9.13 8.30
N PHE A 5 -16.89 7.83 8.45
CA PHE A 5 -15.51 7.31 8.49
C PHE A 5 -15.19 6.11 7.56
N ASP A 6 -15.64 6.11 6.29
CA ASP A 6 -15.16 5.12 5.30
C ASP A 6 -14.02 5.67 4.45
N LEU A 7 -14.21 6.87 3.90
CA LEU A 7 -13.19 7.56 3.13
C LEU A 7 -11.97 7.91 3.99
N PHE A 8 -12.20 8.38 5.23
CA PHE A 8 -11.10 8.63 6.17
C PHE A 8 -10.33 7.35 6.49
N GLY A 9 -11.03 6.22 6.65
CA GLY A 9 -10.40 4.92 6.85
C GLY A 9 -9.54 4.50 5.66
N LEU A 10 -10.04 4.70 4.43
CA LEU A 10 -9.28 4.44 3.20
C LEU A 10 -8.05 5.35 3.08
N VAL A 11 -8.20 6.66 3.31
CA VAL A 11 -7.09 7.62 3.25
C VAL A 11 -6.03 7.30 4.29
N TRP A 12 -6.43 6.93 5.51
CA TRP A 12 -5.48 6.52 6.55
C TRP A 12 -4.74 5.23 6.20
N ARG A 13 -5.45 4.22 5.68
CA ARG A 13 -4.83 2.97 5.19
C ARG A 13 -3.88 3.24 4.03
N PHE A 14 -4.22 4.16 3.13
CA PHE A 14 -3.35 4.60 2.06
C PHE A 14 -2.10 5.32 2.59
N ALA A 15 -2.25 6.25 3.52
CA ALA A 15 -1.11 6.92 4.15
C ALA A 15 -0.17 5.91 4.84
N LEU A 16 -0.72 4.95 5.59
CA LEU A 16 0.07 3.89 6.22
C LEU A 16 0.76 2.99 5.19
N ALA A 17 0.07 2.58 4.13
CA ALA A 17 0.67 1.79 3.05
C ALA A 17 1.78 2.57 2.33
N LEU A 18 1.57 3.87 2.10
CA LEU A 18 2.54 4.74 1.48
C LEU A 18 3.79 4.88 2.37
N VAL A 19 3.62 5.13 3.67
CA VAL A 19 4.73 5.16 4.62
C VAL A 19 5.48 3.83 4.63
N LEU A 20 4.77 2.70 4.69
CA LEU A 20 5.39 1.37 4.67
C LEU A 20 6.27 1.17 3.42
N VAL A 21 5.73 1.50 2.25
CA VAL A 21 6.44 1.36 0.97
C VAL A 21 7.63 2.32 0.91
N LEU A 22 7.45 3.59 1.25
CA LEU A 22 8.50 4.61 1.16
C LEU A 22 9.63 4.43 2.18
N VAL A 23 9.31 4.01 3.41
CA VAL A 23 10.32 3.68 4.42
C VAL A 23 11.11 2.43 4.00
N THR A 24 10.48 1.48 3.32
CA THR A 24 11.17 0.32 2.75
C THR A 24 12.13 0.76 1.64
N PHE A 25 11.59 1.43 0.62
CA PHE A 25 12.34 1.92 -0.53
C PHE A 25 11.73 3.20 -1.11
N ASN A 26 12.58 4.16 -1.45
CA ASN A 26 12.21 5.29 -2.29
C ASN A 26 13.45 5.80 -3.06
N PRO A 27 13.28 6.43 -4.22
CA PRO A 27 14.40 6.83 -5.07
C PRO A 27 15.17 8.06 -4.56
N SER A 28 14.80 8.66 -3.42
CA SER A 28 15.54 9.80 -2.84
C SER A 28 16.85 9.40 -2.16
N GLY A 29 17.12 8.10 -2.04
CA GLY A 29 18.29 7.57 -1.33
C GLY A 29 18.10 7.42 0.19
N HIS A 30 16.95 7.84 0.74
CA HIS A 30 16.67 7.82 2.17
C HIS A 30 15.62 6.76 2.51
N SER A 31 16.02 5.49 2.62
CA SER A 31 15.12 4.41 3.01
C SER A 31 15.86 3.31 3.78
N TYR A 32 15.12 2.38 4.39
CA TYR A 32 15.68 1.22 5.07
C TYR A 32 16.61 0.41 4.15
N PHE A 33 16.21 0.19 2.89
CA PHE A 33 17.06 -0.47 1.89
C PHE A 33 18.43 0.21 1.74
N HIS A 34 18.45 1.55 1.59
CA HIS A 34 19.69 2.30 1.44
C HIS A 34 20.54 2.24 2.72
N TRP A 35 19.90 2.42 3.88
CA TRP A 35 20.55 2.36 5.18
C TRP A 35 21.26 1.02 5.42
N VAL A 36 20.57 -0.09 5.16
CA VAL A 36 21.14 -1.43 5.31
C VAL A 36 22.19 -1.73 4.26
N ARG A 37 21.96 -1.37 2.99
CA ARG A 37 22.92 -1.59 1.91
C ARG A 37 24.27 -0.93 2.24
N ASP A 38 24.23 0.33 2.66
CA ASP A 38 25.44 1.11 2.93
C ASP A 38 26.14 0.59 4.19
N ALA A 39 25.38 0.20 5.23
CA ALA A 39 25.93 -0.41 6.44
C ALA A 39 26.59 -1.77 6.16
N VAL A 40 25.97 -2.62 5.35
CA VAL A 40 26.54 -3.93 4.97
C VAL A 40 27.82 -3.74 4.16
N ALA A 41 27.85 -2.79 3.21
CA ALA A 41 29.05 -2.47 2.45
C ALA A 41 30.20 -1.98 3.35
N ALA A 42 29.88 -1.28 4.44
CA ALA A 42 30.84 -0.81 5.43
C ALA A 42 31.18 -1.85 6.54
N GLY A 43 30.56 -3.03 6.53
CA GLY A 43 30.71 -4.01 7.62
C GLY A 43 30.11 -3.56 8.96
N ALA A 44 29.18 -2.61 8.95
CA ALA A 44 28.60 -1.94 10.11
C ALA A 44 27.12 -2.33 10.35
N PHE A 45 26.71 -3.53 9.94
CA PHE A 45 25.35 -4.02 10.20
C PHE A 45 25.15 -4.28 11.70
N ASP A 46 24.12 -3.69 12.28
CA ASP A 46 23.87 -3.74 13.72
C ASP A 46 22.50 -4.37 14.10
N PRO A 47 22.26 -4.65 15.39
CA PRO A 47 20.98 -5.20 15.85
C PRO A 47 19.76 -4.28 15.63
N LEU A 48 19.95 -2.95 15.61
CA LEU A 48 18.87 -2.00 15.39
C LEU A 48 18.34 -2.10 13.95
N MET A 49 19.24 -2.25 12.97
CA MET A 49 18.89 -2.51 11.58
C MET A 49 18.11 -3.81 11.44
N ALA A 50 18.55 -4.87 12.11
CA ALA A 50 17.82 -6.14 12.12
C ALA A 50 16.40 -5.99 12.69
N LEU A 51 16.25 -5.31 13.82
CA LEU A 51 14.96 -5.04 14.45
C LEU A 51 14.03 -4.21 13.54
N ALA A 52 14.56 -3.15 12.93
CA ALA A 52 13.81 -2.32 11.98
C ALA A 52 13.36 -3.13 10.74
N GLY A 53 14.22 -4.03 10.25
CA GLY A 53 13.88 -4.96 9.17
C GLY A 53 12.74 -5.91 9.53
N VAL A 54 12.78 -6.47 10.74
CA VAL A 54 11.69 -7.34 11.25
C VAL A 54 10.39 -6.54 11.39
N ALA A 55 10.43 -5.32 11.93
CA ALA A 55 9.26 -4.46 12.05
C ALA A 55 8.64 -4.13 10.68
N LEU A 56 9.47 -3.79 9.68
CA LEU A 56 9.01 -3.58 8.30
C LEU A 56 8.43 -4.86 7.69
N ALA A 57 9.08 -6.01 7.90
CA ALA A 57 8.58 -7.29 7.41
C ALA A 57 7.20 -7.63 8.00
N ILE A 58 6.98 -7.36 9.30
CA ILE A 58 5.67 -7.51 9.94
C ILE A 58 4.64 -6.60 9.24
N GLY A 59 4.97 -5.33 9.00
CA GLY A 59 4.12 -4.40 8.28
C GLY A 59 3.73 -4.93 6.89
N TRP A 60 4.70 -5.35 6.09
CA TRP A 60 4.46 -5.95 4.78
C TRP A 60 3.57 -7.19 4.83
N VAL A 61 3.87 -8.13 5.72
CA VAL A 61 3.09 -9.36 5.87
C VAL A 61 1.64 -9.03 6.26
N MET A 62 1.42 -8.08 7.18
CA MET A 62 0.07 -7.65 7.57
C MET A 62 -0.72 -7.11 6.38
N PHE A 63 -0.16 -6.15 5.64
CA PHE A 63 -0.83 -5.52 4.51
C PHE A 63 -1.07 -6.51 3.35
N LEU A 64 -0.08 -7.33 3.02
CA LEU A 64 -0.19 -8.33 1.96
C LEU A 64 -1.22 -9.41 2.31
N LYS A 65 -1.19 -9.95 3.54
CA LYS A 65 -2.17 -10.95 3.98
C LYS A 65 -3.59 -10.38 4.03
N ALA A 66 -3.77 -9.15 4.53
CA ALA A 66 -5.06 -8.51 4.57
C ALA A 66 -5.62 -8.30 3.15
N THR A 67 -4.79 -7.79 2.24
CA THR A 67 -5.12 -7.60 0.82
C THR A 67 -5.52 -8.91 0.15
N HIS A 68 -4.69 -9.95 0.29
CA HIS A 68 -4.94 -11.26 -0.32
C HIS A 68 -6.19 -11.94 0.24
N ARG A 69 -6.39 -11.92 1.56
CA ARG A 69 -7.60 -12.47 2.20
C ARG A 69 -8.88 -11.77 1.75
N SER A 70 -8.79 -10.48 1.47
CA SER A 70 -9.94 -9.63 1.15
C SER A 70 -10.34 -9.73 -0.33
N LEU A 71 -9.37 -9.62 -1.23
CA LEU A 71 -9.56 -9.61 -2.69
C LEU A 71 -9.48 -11.00 -3.34
N GLY A 72 -8.72 -11.93 -2.74
CA GLY A 72 -8.25 -13.13 -3.42
C GLY A 72 -7.28 -12.82 -4.56
N SER A 73 -6.74 -13.87 -5.19
CA SER A 73 -5.76 -13.71 -6.28
C SER A 73 -6.35 -12.99 -7.50
N LEU A 74 -7.58 -13.31 -7.90
CA LEU A 74 -8.24 -12.67 -9.04
C LEU A 74 -8.53 -11.19 -8.77
N GLY A 75 -9.03 -10.85 -7.58
CA GLY A 75 -9.29 -9.47 -7.20
C GLY A 75 -8.00 -8.64 -7.15
N LEU A 76 -6.88 -9.23 -6.70
CA LEU A 76 -5.59 -8.57 -6.71
C LEU A 76 -5.11 -8.29 -8.14
N ILE A 77 -5.24 -9.25 -9.06
CA ILE A 77 -4.89 -9.06 -10.48
C ILE A 77 -5.73 -7.95 -11.10
N LEU A 78 -7.06 -7.99 -10.91
CA LEU A 78 -7.96 -6.97 -11.44
C LEU A 78 -7.70 -5.58 -10.85
N THR A 79 -7.43 -5.49 -9.55
CA THR A 79 -7.10 -4.21 -8.89
C THR A 79 -5.78 -3.65 -9.41
N SER A 80 -4.76 -4.51 -9.58
CA SER A 80 -3.47 -4.13 -10.12
C SER A 80 -3.59 -3.68 -11.58
N ALA A 81 -4.35 -4.42 -12.40
CA ALA A 81 -4.63 -4.08 -13.79
C ALA A 81 -5.40 -2.75 -13.91
N PHE A 82 -6.37 -2.50 -13.01
CA PHE A 82 -7.09 -1.23 -12.95
C PHE A 82 -6.14 -0.06 -12.69
N PHE A 83 -5.27 -0.14 -11.67
CA PHE A 83 -4.32 0.94 -11.40
C PHE A 83 -3.27 1.10 -12.50
N ALA A 84 -2.82 0.00 -13.11
CA ALA A 84 -1.91 0.05 -14.26
C ALA A 84 -2.55 0.77 -15.46
N ALA A 85 -3.80 0.43 -15.79
CA ALA A 85 -4.56 1.10 -16.85
C ALA A 85 -4.86 2.56 -16.52
N PHE A 86 -5.14 2.88 -15.24
CA PHE A 86 -5.36 4.24 -14.79
C PHE A 86 -4.09 5.09 -14.94
N VAL A 87 -2.93 4.57 -14.52
CA VAL A 87 -1.63 5.23 -14.74
C VAL A 87 -1.34 5.41 -16.22
N TRP A 88 -1.57 4.37 -17.05
CA TRP A 88 -1.44 4.49 -18.50
C TRP A 88 -2.30 5.65 -19.02
N LEU A 89 -3.58 5.72 -18.66
CA LEU A 89 -4.47 6.80 -19.07
C LEU A 89 -3.91 8.18 -18.69
N LEU A 90 -3.34 8.34 -17.50
CA LEU A 90 -2.75 9.61 -17.08
C LEU A 90 -1.52 9.99 -17.91
N ILE A 91 -0.70 9.01 -18.28
CA ILE A 91 0.45 9.22 -19.18
C ILE A 91 -0.03 9.60 -20.59
N ASP A 92 -1.00 8.87 -21.13
CA ASP A 92 -1.58 9.12 -22.46
C ASP A 92 -2.19 10.52 -22.58
N ARG A 93 -2.83 11.01 -21.51
CA ARG A 93 -3.39 12.37 -21.44
C ARG A 93 -2.35 13.46 -21.15
N GLY A 94 -1.07 13.12 -21.00
CA GLY A 94 -0.01 14.07 -20.66
C GLY A 94 -0.11 14.67 -19.25
N ILE A 95 -0.84 14.02 -18.34
CA ILE A 95 -0.98 14.45 -16.93
C ILE A 95 0.21 13.99 -16.10
N LEU A 96 0.76 12.81 -16.42
CA LEU A 96 1.95 12.26 -15.77
C LEU A 96 3.05 12.02 -16.80
N GLU A 97 4.26 12.44 -16.47
CA GLU A 97 5.46 12.15 -17.24
C GLU A 97 6.14 10.91 -16.66
N ALA A 98 6.43 9.93 -17.52
CA ALA A 98 7.14 8.70 -17.19
C ALA A 98 8.46 8.61 -17.99
N ASP A 99 9.18 9.73 -18.00
CA ASP A 99 10.37 9.98 -18.82
C ASP A 99 11.68 9.46 -18.20
N SER A 100 11.66 9.18 -16.89
CA SER A 100 12.83 8.80 -16.11
C SER A 100 12.55 7.61 -15.20
N THR A 101 13.59 6.82 -14.91
CA THR A 101 13.51 5.71 -13.97
C THR A 101 13.05 6.17 -12.58
N THR A 102 13.43 7.38 -12.17
CA THR A 102 12.99 7.99 -10.90
C THR A 102 11.49 8.27 -10.89
N ALA A 103 10.95 8.88 -11.95
CA ALA A 103 9.52 9.14 -12.06
C ALA A 103 8.71 7.83 -12.05
N ILE A 104 9.14 6.84 -12.85
CA ILE A 104 8.52 5.51 -12.90
C ILE A 104 8.56 4.84 -11.52
N SER A 105 9.66 4.94 -10.78
CA SER A 105 9.78 4.38 -9.43
C SER A 105 8.76 4.99 -8.47
N TRP A 106 8.59 6.32 -8.45
CA TRP A 106 7.57 6.97 -7.63
C TRP A 106 6.16 6.52 -7.98
N ILE A 107 5.83 6.45 -9.27
CA ILE A 107 4.52 5.99 -9.76
C ILE A 107 4.26 4.57 -9.26
N VAL A 108 5.22 3.65 -9.41
CA VAL A 108 5.08 2.26 -8.97
C VAL A 108 4.88 2.18 -7.45
N LEU A 109 5.63 2.92 -6.65
CA LEU A 109 5.49 2.93 -5.19
C LEU A 109 4.10 3.42 -4.75
N ILE A 110 3.58 4.48 -5.41
CA ILE A 110 2.23 4.99 -5.16
C ILE A 110 1.17 3.96 -5.56
N VAL A 111 1.33 3.29 -6.71
CA VAL A 111 0.42 2.23 -7.16
C VAL A 111 0.40 1.06 -6.18
N ILE A 112 1.57 0.62 -5.69
CA ILE A 112 1.66 -0.45 -4.68
C ILE A 112 0.90 -0.02 -3.41
N ALA A 113 1.12 1.19 -2.92
CA ALA A 113 0.41 1.71 -1.75
C ALA A 113 -1.11 1.77 -1.98
N ALA A 114 -1.56 2.18 -3.17
CA ALA A 114 -2.97 2.24 -3.54
C ALA A 114 -3.62 0.85 -3.58
N VAL A 115 -2.96 -0.14 -4.20
CA VAL A 115 -3.44 -1.53 -4.25
C VAL A 115 -3.59 -2.10 -2.84
N LEU A 116 -2.60 -1.89 -1.97
CA LEU A 116 -2.64 -2.35 -0.58
C LEU A 116 -3.78 -1.69 0.23
N ALA A 117 -3.97 -0.38 0.06
CA ALA A 117 -5.03 0.37 0.75
C ALA A 117 -6.44 -0.07 0.33
N VAL A 118 -6.64 -0.25 -0.98
CA VAL A 118 -7.90 -0.77 -1.55
C VAL A 118 -8.15 -2.19 -1.08
N GLY A 119 -7.14 -3.06 -1.14
CA GLY A 119 -7.27 -4.45 -0.70
C GLY A 119 -7.70 -4.58 0.76
N MET A 120 -7.06 -3.83 1.65
CA MET A 120 -7.46 -3.78 3.07
C MET A 120 -8.88 -3.25 3.28
N SER A 121 -9.35 -2.35 2.42
CA SER A 121 -10.68 -1.73 2.55
C SER A 121 -11.79 -2.53 1.86
N TRP A 122 -11.45 -3.52 1.03
CA TRP A 122 -12.41 -4.22 0.19
C TRP A 122 -13.48 -5.01 0.95
N SER A 123 -13.18 -5.56 2.13
CA SER A 123 -14.18 -6.21 2.98
C SER A 123 -15.29 -5.25 3.42
N HIS A 124 -14.94 -4.00 3.71
CA HIS A 124 -15.89 -2.94 4.06
C HIS A 124 -16.69 -2.48 2.84
N ILE A 125 -16.00 -2.26 1.71
CA ILE A 125 -16.65 -1.85 0.46
C ILE A 125 -17.67 -2.89 0.01
N ARG A 126 -17.30 -4.18 0.01
CA ARG A 126 -18.18 -5.29 -0.38
C ARG A 126 -19.42 -5.37 0.51
N ARG A 127 -19.27 -5.29 1.84
CA ARG A 127 -20.41 -5.32 2.80
C ARG A 127 -21.41 -4.20 2.54
N ARG A 128 -20.92 -2.99 2.22
CA ARG A 128 -21.76 -1.84 1.91
C ARG A 128 -22.49 -2.01 0.59
N LEU A 129 -21.80 -2.47 -0.46
CA LEU A 129 -22.40 -2.70 -1.78
C LEU A 129 -23.43 -3.82 -1.76
N SER A 130 -23.21 -4.89 -0.97
CA SER A 130 -24.17 -5.99 -0.85
C SER A 130 -25.38 -5.66 0.01
N GLY A 131 -25.43 -4.48 0.65
CA GLY A 131 -26.51 -4.12 1.57
C GLY A 131 -26.56 -5.01 2.81
N GLN A 132 -25.46 -5.70 3.14
CA GLN A 132 -25.35 -6.47 4.38
C GLN A 132 -25.22 -5.50 5.55
N VAL A 133 -26.37 -5.05 6.06
CA VAL A 133 -26.51 -4.50 7.40
C VAL A 133 -26.44 -5.70 8.33
N ASP A 134 -25.36 -5.82 9.10
CA ASP A 134 -25.37 -6.78 10.21
C ASP A 134 -26.54 -6.39 11.12
N VAL A 135 -27.36 -7.38 11.49
CA VAL A 135 -28.44 -7.23 12.47
C VAL A 135 -27.87 -7.01 13.89
N ASP A 136 -26.54 -7.03 14.05
CA ASP A 136 -25.82 -6.87 15.32
C ASP A 136 -25.52 -5.40 15.72
N ASP A 137 -26.16 -4.40 15.10
CA ASP A 137 -26.23 -3.04 15.69
C ASP A 137 -27.50 -2.89 16.59
N VAL A 138 -27.95 -4.00 17.19
CA VAL A 138 -28.88 -4.02 18.32
C VAL A 138 -28.07 -4.48 19.54
N ASP A 139 -27.90 -3.57 20.50
CA ASP A 139 -27.25 -3.71 21.83
C ASP A 139 -25.83 -3.12 21.96
N ASP A 140 -25.76 -1.78 21.98
CA ASP A 140 -25.32 -0.90 23.10
C ASP A 140 -24.91 0.51 22.65
#